data_AF-A0A0C2A7M0-F1
#
_entry.id   AF-A0A0C2A7M0-F1
#
_cell.length_a   1.000
_cell.length_b   1.000
_cell.length_c   1.000
_cell.angle_alpha   90.00
_cell.angle_beta   90.00
_cell.angle_gamma   90.00
#
_symmetry.space_group_name_H-M   'P 1'
#
loop_
_entity.id
_entity.type
_entity.pdbx_description
1 polymer ?
#
loop_
_entity_poly.entity_id
_entity_poly.type
_entity_poly.pdbx_seq_one_letter_code
_entity_poly.pdbx_strand_id
1 'polypeptide(L)'
;MPSAARIDLDAEFHRTRVGGGGGFWVLGVISNPHPHPVADARAEVQFLNAEGEVVGTAESGVAQPLPGDARVAVAVLVPQPVEHDQLKLVASGVASEAPPPPTPALELQHEPPQRADLGGWFVVGKLTNTSAKPIDGARLEIQGLDRDGKLLGVDWLELDPIPAQATIEFDVGDLRYDEPPHSFKITAS
;
A
#
# COMPACT_ATOMS: atom_id res chain seq x y z
N MET A 1 -16.66 12.62 21.14
CA MET A 1 -16.48 13.73 20.18
C MET A 1 -17.24 13.35 18.91
N PRO A 2 -17.91 14.29 18.21
CA PRO A 2 -18.54 13.97 16.93
C PRO A 2 -17.46 13.49 15.94
N SER A 3 -17.74 12.39 15.24
CA SER A 3 -16.87 11.94 14.14
C SER A 3 -16.85 13.01 13.08
N ALA A 4 -15.65 13.44 12.64
CA ALA A 4 -15.54 14.29 11.47
C ALA A 4 -16.15 13.56 10.26
N ALA A 5 -16.80 14.31 9.37
CA ALA A 5 -17.35 13.77 8.14
C ALA A 5 -16.20 13.24 7.27
N ARG A 6 -16.36 12.01 6.76
CA ARG A 6 -15.41 11.43 5.81
C ARG A 6 -15.71 11.96 4.41
N ILE A 7 -14.67 12.17 3.63
CA ILE A 7 -14.74 12.53 2.21
C ILE A 7 -14.32 11.34 1.36
N ASP A 8 -14.89 11.26 0.16
CA ASP A 8 -14.59 10.20 -0.80
C ASP A 8 -13.20 10.36 -1.40
N LEU A 9 -12.53 9.23 -1.59
CA LEU A 9 -11.30 9.09 -2.35
C LEU A 9 -11.57 8.25 -3.59
N ASP A 10 -10.74 8.41 -4.61
CA ASP A 10 -10.81 7.55 -5.79
C ASP A 10 -10.20 6.19 -5.45
N ALA A 11 -10.84 5.11 -5.89
CA ALA A 11 -10.38 3.75 -5.68
C ALA A 11 -10.41 2.96 -6.98
N GLU A 12 -9.28 2.35 -7.32
CA GLU A 12 -9.10 1.50 -8.48
C GLU A 12 -8.87 0.05 -8.03
N PHE A 13 -9.85 -0.82 -8.27
CA PHE A 13 -9.71 -2.25 -8.04
C PHE A 13 -8.80 -2.86 -9.12
N HIS A 14 -7.77 -3.60 -8.70
CA HIS A 14 -6.88 -4.30 -9.63
C HIS A 14 -7.23 -5.78 -9.72
N ARG A 15 -7.21 -6.50 -8.60
CA ARG A 15 -7.41 -7.96 -8.54
C ARG A 15 -7.59 -8.48 -7.13
N THR A 16 -7.92 -9.76 -7.04
CA THR A 16 -7.77 -10.54 -5.81
C THR A 16 -6.49 -11.40 -5.86
N ARG A 17 -5.96 -11.72 -4.68
CA ARG A 17 -4.83 -12.65 -4.50
C ARG A 17 -5.15 -13.60 -3.35
N VAL A 18 -4.82 -14.88 -3.49
CA VAL A 18 -5.10 -15.87 -2.43
C VAL A 18 -4.38 -15.49 -1.13
N GLY A 19 -5.11 -15.50 -0.02
CA GLY A 19 -4.60 -15.25 1.32
C GLY A 19 -4.40 -16.55 2.11
N GLY A 20 -3.74 -16.44 3.26
CA GLY A 20 -3.66 -17.56 4.20
C GLY A 20 -5.02 -17.86 4.84
N GLY A 21 -5.28 -19.12 5.17
CA GLY A 21 -6.43 -19.50 6.01
C GLY A 21 -7.80 -19.46 5.32
N GLY A 22 -7.86 -19.51 3.98
CA GLY A 22 -9.12 -19.52 3.22
C GLY A 22 -9.68 -18.13 2.89
N GLY A 23 -8.98 -17.07 3.28
CA GLY A 23 -9.26 -15.70 2.87
C GLY A 23 -8.56 -15.30 1.57
N PHE A 24 -8.73 -14.03 1.19
CA PHE A 24 -8.02 -13.42 0.07
C PHE A 24 -7.68 -11.96 0.34
N TRP A 25 -6.74 -11.43 -0.42
CA TRP A 25 -6.41 -10.02 -0.47
C TRP A 25 -7.12 -9.36 -1.65
N VAL A 26 -7.70 -8.19 -1.44
CA VAL A 26 -8.08 -7.29 -2.53
C VAL A 26 -6.98 -6.27 -2.72
N LEU A 27 -6.49 -6.16 -3.95
CA LEU A 27 -5.43 -5.23 -4.33
C LEU A 27 -6.00 -4.10 -5.16
N GLY A 28 -5.51 -2.90 -4.92
CA GLY A 28 -5.90 -1.71 -5.67
C GLY A 28 -5.03 -0.51 -5.39
N VAL A 29 -5.38 0.60 -6.00
CA VAL A 29 -4.78 1.90 -5.72
C VAL A 29 -5.87 2.82 -5.25
N ILE A 30 -5.58 3.62 -4.21
CA ILE A 30 -6.45 4.73 -3.84
C ILE A 30 -5.71 6.04 -4.14
N SER A 31 -6.45 7.05 -4.56
CA SER A 31 -5.92 8.37 -4.83
C SER A 31 -6.75 9.46 -4.17
N ASN A 32 -6.06 10.51 -3.74
CA ASN A 32 -6.70 11.70 -3.17
C ASN A 32 -6.97 12.71 -4.29
N PRO A 33 -8.22 12.84 -4.78
CA PRO A 33 -8.53 13.80 -5.84
C PRO A 33 -8.63 15.25 -5.33
N HIS A 34 -8.51 15.44 -4.01
CA HIS A 34 -8.68 16.74 -3.38
C HIS A 34 -7.34 17.49 -3.32
N PRO A 35 -7.35 18.84 -3.38
CA PRO A 35 -6.12 19.63 -3.31
C PRO A 35 -5.52 19.70 -1.89
N HIS A 36 -6.20 19.16 -0.88
CA HIS A 36 -5.80 19.19 0.51
C HIS A 36 -5.48 17.78 1.04
N PRO A 37 -4.64 17.67 2.08
CA PRO A 37 -4.32 16.38 2.68
C PRO A 37 -5.54 15.68 3.28
N VAL A 38 -5.53 14.35 3.22
CA VAL A 38 -6.55 13.49 3.83
C VAL A 38 -5.91 12.60 4.88
N ALA A 39 -6.34 12.72 6.12
CA ALA A 39 -5.92 11.88 7.24
C ALA A 39 -6.85 10.68 7.43
N ASP A 40 -6.40 9.66 8.17
CA ASP A 40 -7.18 8.42 8.42
C ASP A 40 -7.80 7.85 7.14
N ALA A 41 -7.02 7.84 6.05
CA ALA A 41 -7.47 7.28 4.78
C ALA A 41 -7.65 5.76 4.93
N ARG A 42 -8.72 5.23 4.35
CA ARG A 42 -9.09 3.82 4.42
C ARG A 42 -9.55 3.33 3.06
N ALA A 43 -9.16 2.11 2.75
CA ALA A 43 -9.73 1.33 1.67
C ALA A 43 -10.72 0.32 2.24
N GLU A 44 -11.93 0.28 1.69
CA GLU A 44 -12.99 -0.65 2.06
C GLU A 44 -13.36 -1.51 0.84
N VAL A 45 -13.43 -2.81 1.06
CA VAL A 45 -13.99 -3.77 0.11
C VAL A 45 -15.43 -4.01 0.50
N GLN A 46 -16.34 -3.74 -0.42
CA GLN A 46 -17.76 -4.03 -0.31
C GLN A 46 -18.11 -5.30 -1.07
N PHE A 47 -18.84 -6.20 -0.41
CA PHE A 47 -19.38 -7.42 -0.98
C PHE A 47 -20.81 -7.11 -1.43
N LEU A 48 -21.09 -7.20 -2.72
CA LEU A 48 -22.38 -6.84 -3.30
C LEU A 48 -23.14 -8.10 -3.74
N ASN A 49 -24.44 -8.16 -3.45
CA ASN A 49 -25.35 -9.17 -4.03
C ASN A 49 -25.77 -8.80 -5.46
N ALA A 50 -26.60 -9.64 -6.08
CA ALA A 50 -27.10 -9.48 -7.45
C ALA A 50 -27.90 -8.18 -7.64
N GLU A 51 -28.53 -7.68 -6.58
CA GLU A 51 -29.27 -6.43 -6.55
C GLU A 51 -28.37 -5.20 -6.34
N GLY A 52 -27.07 -5.40 -6.07
CA GLY A 52 -26.10 -4.35 -5.81
C GLY A 52 -26.07 -3.83 -4.37
N GLU A 53 -26.71 -4.54 -3.44
CA GLU A 53 -26.72 -4.22 -2.01
C GLU A 53 -25.48 -4.76 -1.30
N VAL A 54 -24.97 -4.00 -0.33
CA VAL A 54 -23.81 -4.40 0.47
C VAL A 54 -24.22 -5.47 1.49
N VAL A 55 -23.68 -6.68 1.35
CA VAL A 55 -23.90 -7.83 2.24
C VAL A 55 -22.74 -8.09 3.20
N GLY A 56 -21.62 -7.38 3.03
CA GLY A 56 -20.46 -7.44 3.92
C GLY A 56 -19.41 -6.41 3.55
N THR A 57 -18.45 -6.18 4.45
CA THR A 57 -17.31 -5.31 4.22
C THR A 57 -16.02 -5.83 4.87
N ALA A 58 -14.88 -5.39 4.34
CA ALA A 58 -13.56 -5.50 4.97
C ALA A 58 -12.80 -4.20 4.73
N GLU A 59 -11.97 -3.76 5.68
CA GLU A 59 -11.26 -2.49 5.57
C GLU A 59 -9.75 -2.62 5.89
N SER A 60 -8.97 -1.71 5.33
CA SER A 60 -7.56 -1.51 5.64
C SER A 60 -7.26 -0.01 5.74
N GLY A 61 -6.51 0.37 6.77
CA GLY A 61 -6.07 1.75 6.97
C GLY A 61 -4.80 2.06 6.20
N VAL A 62 -4.66 3.31 5.77
CA VAL A 62 -3.41 3.87 5.25
C VAL A 62 -2.70 4.58 6.39
N ALA A 63 -1.43 4.19 6.62
CA ALA A 63 -0.67 4.62 7.80
C ALA A 63 -0.38 6.12 7.83
N GLN A 64 -0.14 6.74 6.67
CA GLN A 64 0.20 8.15 6.56
C GLN A 64 -0.94 8.96 5.93
N PRO A 65 -1.08 10.25 6.29
CA PRO A 65 -1.98 11.15 5.56
C PRO A 65 -1.62 11.18 4.07
N LEU A 66 -2.64 11.18 3.22
CA LEU A 66 -2.47 11.28 1.77
C LEU A 66 -2.39 12.74 1.36
N PRO A 67 -1.26 13.23 0.81
CA PRO A 67 -1.21 14.54 0.17
C PRO A 67 -2.23 14.67 -0.96
N GLY A 68 -2.51 15.90 -1.40
CA GLY A 68 -3.33 16.12 -2.60
C GLY A 68 -2.69 15.46 -3.82
N ASP A 69 -3.52 14.89 -4.69
CA ASP A 69 -3.14 14.14 -5.90
C ASP A 69 -2.25 12.89 -5.66
N ALA A 70 -1.99 12.53 -4.40
CA ALA A 70 -1.19 11.37 -4.07
C ALA A 70 -1.94 10.08 -4.41
N ARG A 71 -1.17 9.06 -4.82
CA ARG A 71 -1.65 7.70 -5.10
C ARG A 71 -0.89 6.71 -4.21
N VAL A 72 -1.59 5.79 -3.58
CA VAL A 72 -0.98 4.74 -2.74
C VAL A 72 -1.54 3.37 -3.10
N ALA A 73 -0.69 2.34 -3.07
CA ALA A 73 -1.13 0.97 -3.19
C ALA A 73 -1.82 0.51 -1.90
N VAL A 74 -2.87 -0.28 -2.04
CA VAL A 74 -3.59 -0.85 -0.89
C VAL A 74 -3.76 -2.35 -1.06
N ALA A 75 -3.68 -3.05 0.07
CA ALA A 75 -4.10 -4.44 0.19
C ALA A 75 -5.09 -4.55 1.36
N VAL A 76 -6.29 -5.05 1.07
CA VAL A 76 -7.34 -5.28 2.07
C VAL A 76 -7.47 -6.78 2.29
N LEU A 77 -7.22 -7.24 3.52
CA LEU A 77 -7.41 -8.64 3.89
C LEU A 77 -8.90 -8.93 4.08
N VAL A 78 -9.39 -9.92 3.34
CA VAL A 78 -10.69 -10.55 3.54
C VAL A 78 -10.45 -11.91 4.19
N PRO A 79 -10.52 -12.03 5.52
CA PRO A 79 -10.21 -13.30 6.19
C PRO A 79 -11.35 -14.32 6.07
N GLN A 80 -12.60 -13.86 6.01
CA GLN A 80 -13.80 -14.68 5.97
C GLN A 80 -14.78 -14.08 4.96
N PRO A 81 -14.65 -14.43 3.67
CA PRO A 81 -15.55 -13.89 2.65
C PRO A 81 -16.98 -14.37 2.87
N VAL A 82 -17.93 -13.45 2.73
CA VAL A 82 -19.36 -13.76 2.66
C VAL A 82 -19.76 -14.10 1.22
N GLU A 83 -20.87 -14.81 1.04
CA GLU A 83 -21.42 -15.03 -0.30
C GLU A 83 -21.78 -13.69 -0.96
N HIS A 84 -21.35 -13.51 -2.21
CA HIS A 84 -21.48 -12.26 -2.96
C HIS A 84 -21.37 -12.53 -4.46
N ASP A 85 -21.89 -11.61 -5.26
CA ASP A 85 -21.78 -11.64 -6.71
C ASP A 85 -20.66 -10.74 -7.22
N GLN A 86 -20.37 -9.64 -6.52
CA GLN A 86 -19.36 -8.66 -6.93
C GLN A 86 -18.58 -8.11 -5.74
N LEU A 87 -17.33 -7.74 -6.01
CA LEU A 87 -16.49 -6.96 -5.10
C LEU A 87 -16.37 -5.54 -5.64
N LYS A 88 -16.47 -4.56 -4.74
CA LYS A 88 -16.20 -3.16 -5.04
C LYS A 88 -15.19 -2.60 -4.05
N LEU A 89 -14.13 -1.99 -4.56
CA LEU A 89 -13.19 -1.23 -3.74
C LEU A 89 -13.68 0.23 -3.68
N VAL A 90 -13.84 0.76 -2.47
CA VAL A 90 -14.11 2.16 -2.22
C VAL A 90 -13.08 2.70 -1.23
N ALA A 91 -12.91 4.02 -1.18
CA ALA A 91 -11.97 4.63 -0.27
C ALA A 91 -12.51 5.93 0.29
N SER A 92 -12.14 6.23 1.53
CA SER A 92 -12.55 7.46 2.20
C SER A 92 -11.52 7.88 3.24
N GLY A 93 -11.53 9.15 3.62
CA GLY A 93 -10.70 9.66 4.71
C GLY A 93 -11.27 10.93 5.32
N VAL A 94 -10.55 11.55 6.23
CA VAL A 94 -10.94 12.78 6.91
C VAL A 94 -10.16 13.95 6.32
N ALA A 95 -10.86 14.97 5.83
CA ALA A 95 -10.24 16.21 5.37
C ALA A 95 -9.34 16.78 6.48
N SER A 96 -8.09 17.09 6.14
CA SER A 96 -7.11 17.65 7.07
C SER A 96 -6.62 18.99 6.56
N GLU A 97 -6.69 20.01 7.42
CA GLU A 97 -6.02 21.30 7.18
C GLU A 97 -4.56 21.27 7.65
N ALA A 98 -4.15 20.23 8.39
CA ALA A 98 -2.76 20.07 8.78
C ALA A 98 -1.90 19.82 7.53
N PRO A 99 -0.77 20.52 7.38
CA PRO A 99 0.16 20.23 6.31
C PRO A 99 0.63 18.77 6.43
N PRO A 100 0.88 18.08 5.30
CA PRO A 100 1.43 16.73 5.37
C PRO A 100 2.77 16.76 6.12
N PRO A 101 3.11 15.70 6.86
CA PRO A 101 4.43 15.61 7.46
C PRO A 101 5.50 15.77 6.37
N PRO A 102 6.62 16.45 6.67
CA PRO A 102 7.69 16.59 5.69
C PRO A 102 8.19 15.21 5.28
N THR A 103 8.33 14.98 3.98
CA THR A 103 8.91 13.74 3.46
C THR A 103 10.30 13.58 4.03
N PRO A 104 10.61 12.44 4.67
CA PRO A 104 11.95 12.22 5.22
C PRO A 104 12.99 12.27 4.09
N ALA A 105 14.14 12.88 4.37
CA ALA A 105 15.21 12.97 3.38
C ALA A 105 15.93 11.62 3.28
N LEU A 106 15.36 10.74 2.46
CA LEU A 106 15.82 9.40 2.21
C LEU A 106 16.28 9.26 0.77
N GLU A 107 17.45 8.64 0.59
CA GLU A 107 17.92 8.19 -0.71
C GLU A 107 17.86 6.67 -0.76
N LEU A 108 17.06 6.15 -1.69
CA LEU A 108 16.89 4.72 -1.93
C LEU A 108 17.75 4.30 -3.11
N GLN A 109 18.59 3.28 -2.91
CA GLN A 109 19.35 2.61 -3.96
C GLN A 109 19.06 1.11 -3.86
N HIS A 110 18.76 0.44 -4.97
CA HIS A 110 18.49 -1.00 -4.95
C HIS A 110 18.99 -1.66 -6.22
N GLU A 111 19.29 -2.94 -6.13
CA GLU A 111 19.54 -3.77 -7.30
C GLU A 111 18.22 -4.10 -8.02
N PRO A 112 18.26 -4.44 -9.31
CA PRO A 112 17.10 -5.02 -9.98
C PRO A 112 16.57 -6.23 -9.19
N PRO A 113 15.25 -6.35 -8.96
CA PRO A 113 14.66 -7.50 -8.29
C PRO A 113 15.08 -8.80 -8.95
N GLN A 114 15.47 -9.78 -8.14
CA GLN A 114 15.99 -11.06 -8.59
C GLN A 114 15.02 -12.19 -8.23
N ARG A 115 14.98 -13.23 -9.06
CA ARG A 115 14.16 -14.41 -8.80
C ARG A 115 14.91 -15.34 -7.84
N ALA A 116 14.24 -15.81 -6.79
CA ALA A 116 14.82 -16.76 -5.85
C ALA A 116 14.78 -18.20 -6.38
N ASP A 117 15.73 -19.03 -5.97
CA ASP A 117 15.88 -20.43 -6.41
C ASP A 117 14.65 -21.29 -6.14
N LEU A 118 13.98 -21.06 -5.00
CA LEU A 118 12.78 -21.81 -4.58
C LEU A 118 11.47 -21.15 -5.05
N GLY A 119 11.56 -20.16 -5.95
CA GLY A 119 10.43 -19.36 -6.38
C GLY A 119 10.24 -18.08 -5.55
N GLY A 120 9.42 -17.18 -6.08
CA GLY A 120 9.31 -15.81 -5.57
C GLY A 120 10.45 -14.91 -6.04
N TRP A 121 10.47 -13.71 -5.48
CA TRP A 121 11.43 -12.66 -5.79
C TRP A 121 12.06 -12.11 -4.52
N PHE A 122 13.22 -11.51 -4.66
CA PHE A 122 13.85 -10.74 -3.60
C PHE A 122 14.42 -9.43 -4.14
N VAL A 123 14.52 -8.46 -3.24
CA VAL A 123 15.07 -7.12 -3.51
C VAL A 123 16.08 -6.79 -2.43
N VAL A 124 17.30 -6.51 -2.84
CA VAL A 124 18.36 -6.00 -1.97
C VAL A 124 18.66 -4.55 -2.29
N GLY A 125 19.02 -3.78 -1.27
CA GLY A 125 19.36 -2.39 -1.46
C GLY A 125 19.86 -1.69 -0.21
N LYS A 126 19.92 -0.37 -0.32
CA LYS A 126 20.42 0.56 0.68
C LYS A 126 19.47 1.72 0.80
N LEU A 127 19.28 2.16 2.04
CA LEU A 127 18.52 3.35 2.35
C LEU A 127 19.41 4.29 3.17
N THR A 128 19.62 5.50 2.65
CA THR A 128 20.48 6.51 3.25
C THR A 128 19.63 7.66 3.78
N ASN A 129 19.78 7.99 5.07
CA ASN A 129 19.24 9.21 5.65
C ASN A 129 20.17 10.39 5.29
N THR A 130 19.76 11.24 4.36
CA THR A 130 20.55 12.39 3.91
C THR A 130 20.31 13.64 4.76
N SER A 131 19.51 13.56 5.82
CA SER A 131 19.23 14.68 6.73
C SER A 131 20.25 14.79 7.87
N ALA A 132 20.28 15.96 8.53
CA ALA A 132 21.10 16.21 9.71
C ALA A 132 20.50 15.64 11.02
N LYS A 133 19.33 14.99 10.96
CA LYS A 133 18.63 14.44 12.12
C LYS A 133 18.42 12.93 11.95
N PRO A 134 18.33 12.16 13.05
CA PRO A 134 17.90 10.77 12.94
C PRO A 134 16.46 10.69 12.41
N ILE A 135 16.16 9.60 11.72
CA ILE A 135 14.81 9.21 11.29
C ILE A 135 14.42 8.02 12.18
N ASP A 136 13.30 8.11 12.87
CA ASP A 136 12.88 7.12 13.88
C ASP A 136 12.39 5.78 13.29
N GLY A 137 12.25 5.72 11.97
CA GLY A 137 11.89 4.53 11.21
C GLY A 137 11.57 4.92 9.78
N ALA A 138 11.72 3.98 8.86
CA ALA A 138 11.34 4.16 7.46
C ALA A 138 10.55 2.95 7.00
N ARG A 139 9.62 3.15 6.08
CA ARG A 139 8.86 2.07 5.47
C ARG A 139 9.23 1.95 4.00
N LEU A 140 9.62 0.75 3.59
CA LEU A 140 9.71 0.39 2.17
C LEU A 140 8.39 -0.21 1.72
N GLU A 141 7.91 0.25 0.57
CA GLU A 141 6.81 -0.34 -0.16
C GLU A 141 7.33 -0.94 -1.46
N ILE A 142 7.04 -2.22 -1.70
CA ILE A 142 7.46 -2.98 -2.87
C ILE A 142 6.20 -3.41 -3.62
N GLN A 143 6.00 -2.85 -4.81
CA GLN A 143 4.88 -3.18 -5.68
C GLN A 143 5.35 -4.05 -6.84
N GLY A 144 4.77 -5.24 -7.00
CA GLY A 144 4.89 -6.04 -8.21
C GLY A 144 3.80 -5.63 -9.20
N LEU A 145 4.16 -5.28 -10.44
CA LEU A 145 3.24 -4.73 -11.44
C LEU A 145 3.16 -5.61 -12.69
N ASP A 146 1.96 -5.73 -13.26
CA ASP A 146 1.76 -6.34 -14.56
C ASP A 146 2.12 -5.39 -15.72
N ARG A 147 1.89 -5.84 -16.96
CA ARG A 147 2.22 -5.06 -18.17
C ARG A 147 1.38 -3.79 -18.33
N ASP A 148 0.20 -3.75 -17.71
CA ASP A 148 -0.71 -2.61 -17.75
C ASP A 148 -0.47 -1.67 -16.56
N GLY A 149 0.51 -1.98 -15.71
CA GLY A 149 0.84 -1.20 -14.51
C GLY A 149 -0.10 -1.47 -13.32
N LYS A 150 -0.90 -2.54 -13.34
CA LYS A 150 -1.74 -2.92 -12.21
C LYS A 150 -0.98 -3.80 -11.23
N LEU A 151 -1.41 -3.75 -9.97
CA LEU A 151 -0.78 -4.49 -8.87
C LEU A 151 -1.00 -6.00 -9.02
N LEU A 152 0.10 -6.75 -8.99
CA LEU A 152 0.15 -8.19 -8.71
C LEU A 152 0.23 -8.48 -7.21
N GLY A 153 0.85 -7.57 -6.47
CA GLY A 153 1.03 -7.64 -5.03
C GLY A 153 1.73 -6.38 -4.53
N VAL A 154 1.58 -6.14 -3.23
CA VAL A 154 2.29 -5.10 -2.50
C VAL A 154 2.77 -5.68 -1.18
N ASP A 155 4.01 -5.42 -0.85
CA ASP A 155 4.66 -5.86 0.37
C ASP A 155 5.33 -4.65 1.04
N TRP A 156 5.41 -4.71 2.37
CA TRP A 156 5.98 -3.62 3.16
C TRP A 156 7.05 -4.13 4.11
N LEU A 157 8.15 -3.41 4.20
CA LEU A 157 9.21 -3.63 5.18
C LEU A 157 9.34 -2.38 6.04
N GLU A 158 9.07 -2.52 7.34
CA GLU A 158 9.41 -1.51 8.34
C GLU A 158 10.90 -1.65 8.68
N LEU A 159 11.62 -0.55 8.62
CA LEU A 159 13.05 -0.47 8.90
C LEU A 159 13.29 0.23 10.23
N ASP A 160 14.37 -0.19 10.90
CA ASP A 160 14.85 0.40 12.14
C ASP A 160 15.20 1.89 11.99
N PRO A 161 15.29 2.64 13.10
CA PRO A 161 15.76 4.02 13.09
C PRO A 161 17.09 4.19 12.34
N ILE A 162 17.16 5.20 11.49
CA ILE A 162 18.33 5.50 10.65
C ILE A 162 19.00 6.77 11.21
N PRO A 163 20.22 6.67 11.79
CA PRO A 163 20.94 7.85 12.26
C PRO A 163 21.14 8.89 11.15
N ALA A 164 21.37 10.14 11.54
CA ALA A 164 21.69 11.21 10.60
C ALA A 164 22.90 10.84 9.73
N GLN A 165 22.80 11.07 8.41
CA GLN A 165 23.87 10.77 7.44
C GLN A 165 24.29 9.29 7.39
N ALA A 166 23.48 8.37 7.92
CA ALA A 166 23.79 6.95 7.93
C ALA A 166 23.08 6.21 6.79
N THR A 167 23.64 5.06 6.42
CA THR A 167 23.06 4.13 5.46
C THR A 167 22.81 2.80 6.14
N ILE A 168 21.64 2.22 5.90
CA ILE A 168 21.30 0.85 6.26
C ILE A 168 21.09 0.02 5.00
N GLU A 169 21.37 -1.27 5.10
CA GLU A 169 21.11 -2.24 4.04
C GLU A 169 19.79 -2.96 4.33
N PHE A 170 19.06 -3.33 3.29
CA PHE A 170 17.85 -4.12 3.41
C PHE A 170 17.87 -5.29 2.43
N ASP A 171 17.19 -6.36 2.82
CA ASP A 171 16.91 -7.53 2.01
C ASP A 171 15.44 -7.90 2.23
N VAL A 172 14.65 -7.78 1.18
CA VAL A 172 13.24 -8.18 1.17
C VAL A 172 13.12 -9.43 0.34
N GLY A 173 13.01 -10.58 1.01
CA GLY A 173 12.80 -11.88 0.38
C GLY A 173 11.33 -12.31 0.36
N ASP A 174 11.10 -13.47 -0.26
CA ASP A 174 9.80 -14.18 -0.30
C ASP A 174 8.64 -13.38 -0.91
N LEU A 175 8.96 -12.46 -1.83
CA LEU A 175 7.96 -11.73 -2.60
C LEU A 175 7.29 -12.68 -3.59
N ARG A 176 6.09 -13.14 -3.26
CA ARG A 176 5.33 -14.09 -4.06
C ARG A 176 4.21 -13.41 -4.82
N TYR A 177 4.10 -13.75 -6.10
CA TYR A 177 3.04 -13.28 -6.97
C TYR A 177 2.50 -14.48 -7.74
N ASP A 178 1.19 -14.50 -8.01
CA ASP A 178 0.54 -15.61 -8.73
C ASP A 178 1.05 -15.70 -10.18
N GLU A 179 1.48 -14.57 -10.73
CA GLU A 179 2.17 -14.47 -12.01
C GLU A 179 3.46 -13.64 -11.89
N PRO A 180 4.46 -13.82 -12.78
CA PRO A 180 5.69 -13.04 -12.74
C PRO A 180 5.42 -11.54 -12.98
N PRO A 181 5.95 -10.64 -12.13
CA PRO A 181 5.90 -9.20 -12.38
C PRO A 181 6.58 -8.82 -13.69
N HIS A 182 5.94 -7.90 -14.40
CA HIS A 182 6.56 -7.23 -15.54
C HIS A 182 7.55 -6.17 -15.08
N SER A 183 7.22 -5.47 -13.99
CA SER A 183 8.09 -4.49 -13.36
C SER A 183 7.87 -4.45 -11.85
N PHE A 184 8.78 -3.78 -11.16
CA PHE A 184 8.65 -3.47 -9.75
C PHE A 184 8.74 -1.96 -9.54
N LYS A 185 7.96 -1.45 -8.59
CA LYS A 185 8.10 -0.10 -8.06
C LYS A 185 8.45 -0.20 -6.58
N ILE A 186 9.56 0.42 -6.18
CA ILE A 186 10.03 0.43 -4.79
C ILE A 186 10.11 1.88 -4.33
N THR A 187 9.50 2.18 -3.19
CA THR A 187 9.48 3.52 -2.60
C THR A 187 9.77 3.47 -1.12
N ALA A 188 10.41 4.52 -0.61
CA ALA A 188 10.68 4.69 0.82
C ALA A 188 9.92 5.92 1.35
N SER A 189 9.36 5.81 2.56
CA SER A 189 8.58 6.86 3.23
C SER A 189 8.74 6.86 4.74
#